data_AF-A0A8J3D4T2-F1
#
_entry.id   AF-A0A8J3D4T2-F1
#
_cell.length_a   1.000
_cell.length_b   1.000
_cell.length_c   1.000
_cell.angle_alpha   90.00
_cell.angle_beta   90.00
_cell.angle_gamma   90.00
#
_symmetry.space_group_name_H-M   'P 1'
#
loop_
_entity.id
_entity.type
_entity.pdbx_description
1 polymer ?
#
loop_
_entity_poly.entity_id
_entity_poly.type
_entity_poly.pdbx_seq_one_letter_code
_entity_poly.pdbx_strand_id
1 'polypeptide(L)'
;MKYVEAETGEYITGDFGKCDREANCSTHILPPLETRCCFVPAESIQEHKNSVLIIQEGLKFYFPKSLVFETLPNGCFVAEFILSESSDFKGLKWSESDKRHYDSQNRNLTFQGLKNRGIQVQQNKVLELVYFPIQVFENTLKGYSQNTFIQNLLNTISFPFSPEDVEQIISLYYLGTVTKGYRQGAVTFPYIDKNRNVHAVQVKQFDKCNHTTGTDKLDRVIFNGLKQQNKPLPEWLTKYMNYGKQEGFFNCLFGEHLLSKYKQNPVALVEAPKTAIYGALYFGLPEDPENLLWLAVYNLM
;
A
#
# COMPACT_ATOMS: atom_id res chain seq x y z
N MET A 1 1.46 23.53 -6.53
CA MET A 1 0.31 22.83 -5.91
C MET A 1 0.24 23.17 -4.43
N LYS A 2 -0.91 23.63 -3.95
CA LYS A 2 -1.17 23.86 -2.52
C LYS A 2 -1.79 22.59 -1.92
N TYR A 3 -1.51 22.35 -0.64
CA TYR A 3 -2.13 21.25 0.09
C TYR A 3 -3.61 21.55 0.38
N VAL A 4 -4.43 20.50 0.43
CA VAL A 4 -5.86 20.57 0.75
C VAL A 4 -6.07 19.82 2.06
N GLU A 5 -6.81 20.42 2.98
CA GLU A 5 -7.23 19.77 4.22
C GLU A 5 -8.30 18.72 3.91
N ALA A 6 -8.07 17.48 4.34
CA ALA A 6 -8.93 16.35 3.98
C ALA A 6 -10.35 16.44 4.55
N GLU A 7 -10.54 17.13 5.69
CA GLU A 7 -11.84 17.23 6.36
C GLU A 7 -12.71 18.37 5.83
N THR A 8 -12.10 19.54 5.58
CA THR A 8 -12.83 20.75 5.15
C THR A 8 -12.83 20.91 3.63
N GLY A 9 -11.89 20.25 2.94
CA GLY A 9 -11.61 20.48 1.53
C GLY A 9 -10.96 21.82 1.24
N GLU A 10 -10.63 22.62 2.27
CA GLU A 10 -10.04 23.94 2.11
C GLU A 10 -8.53 23.86 1.80
N TYR A 11 -8.03 24.81 1.01
CA TYR A 11 -6.59 24.92 0.78
C TYR A 11 -5.89 25.44 2.04
N ILE A 12 -4.77 24.80 2.38
CA ILE A 12 -3.89 25.26 3.46
C ILE A 12 -3.30 26.63 3.07
N THR A 13 -3.10 27.51 4.07
CA THR A 13 -2.59 28.87 3.90
C THR A 13 -1.22 28.96 3.19
N GLY A 14 -0.88 30.16 2.75
CA GLY A 14 0.06 30.49 1.66
C GLY A 14 1.53 30.09 1.79
N ASP A 15 1.94 29.38 2.85
CA ASP A 15 3.32 28.97 3.07
C ASP A 15 3.58 27.50 2.71
N PHE A 16 2.52 26.72 2.47
CA PHE A 16 2.63 25.27 2.22
C PHE A 16 2.27 24.91 0.78
N GLY A 17 3.13 24.14 0.13
CA GLY A 17 2.91 23.70 -1.24
C GLY A 17 4.19 23.35 -1.99
N LYS A 18 4.00 22.90 -3.22
CA LYS A 18 5.03 22.61 -4.20
C LYS A 18 5.06 23.72 -5.25
N CYS A 19 6.21 24.36 -5.46
CA CYS A 19 6.39 25.27 -6.58
C CYS A 19 6.14 24.53 -7.91
N ASP A 20 5.42 25.17 -8.83
CA ASP A 20 5.06 24.68 -10.16
C ASP A 20 6.23 24.70 -11.16
N ARG A 21 7.38 25.29 -10.80
CA ARG A 21 8.64 25.19 -11.54
C ARG A 21 9.50 24.06 -10.99
N GLU A 22 9.23 22.83 -11.41
CA GLU A 22 9.83 21.60 -10.89
C GLU A 22 11.35 21.44 -11.09
N ALA A 23 12.05 22.37 -11.73
CA ALA A 23 13.49 22.22 -12.01
C ALA A 23 14.44 22.99 -11.08
N ASN A 24 14.00 24.02 -10.33
CA ASN A 24 14.95 24.93 -9.64
C ASN A 24 14.49 25.54 -8.30
N CYS A 25 13.38 25.09 -7.71
CA CYS A 25 12.87 25.66 -6.45
C CYS A 25 12.93 24.65 -5.30
N SER A 26 13.68 25.00 -4.26
CA SER A 26 13.91 24.21 -3.04
C SER A 26 12.83 24.38 -1.96
N THR A 27 11.74 25.12 -2.23
CA THR A 27 10.64 25.28 -1.26
C THR A 27 9.53 24.27 -1.53
N HIS A 28 9.76 23.04 -1.10
CA HIS A 28 8.69 22.11 -0.80
C HIS A 28 8.45 22.15 0.71
N ILE A 29 7.43 22.90 1.14
CA ILE A 29 7.12 23.09 2.56
C ILE A 29 5.88 22.24 2.86
N LEU A 30 6.10 21.15 3.59
CA LEU A 30 5.04 20.25 4.07
C LEU A 30 4.25 20.94 5.19
N PRO A 31 2.91 20.84 5.19
CA PRO A 31 2.13 21.25 6.35
C PRO A 31 2.54 20.39 7.57
N PRO A 32 2.40 20.92 8.80
CA PRO A 32 2.56 20.11 10.00
C PRO A 32 1.63 18.88 9.90
N LEU A 33 2.17 17.69 10.19
CA LEU A 33 1.33 16.50 10.35
C LEU A 33 0.56 16.70 11.65
N GLU A 34 -0.69 17.14 11.53
CA GLU A 34 -1.65 17.12 12.63
C GLU A 34 -2.32 15.76 12.71
N THR A 35 -2.33 15.17 13.90
CA THR A 35 -3.08 13.94 14.16
C THR A 35 -4.18 14.22 15.17
N ARG A 36 -5.43 13.94 14.79
CA ARG A 36 -6.55 13.96 15.73
C ARG A 36 -6.36 12.89 16.80
N CYS A 37 -6.63 13.28 18.03
CA CYS A 37 -6.46 12.41 19.18
C CYS A 37 -7.58 12.60 20.19
N CYS A 38 -7.90 11.52 20.89
CA CYS A 38 -8.94 11.46 21.91
C CYS A 38 -8.35 11.03 23.23
N PHE A 39 -8.92 11.55 24.32
CA PHE A 39 -8.56 11.10 25.66
C PHE A 39 -9.13 9.72 25.96
N VAL A 40 -8.28 8.79 26.36
CA VAL A 40 -8.64 7.46 26.86
C VAL A 40 -8.39 7.43 28.36
N PRO A 41 -9.43 7.39 29.20
CA PRO A 41 -9.26 7.20 30.64
C PRO A 41 -8.68 5.82 30.95
N ALA A 42 -7.79 5.77 31.93
CA ALA A 42 -7.08 4.56 32.33
C ALA A 42 -7.02 4.43 33.86
N GLU A 43 -7.22 3.22 34.36
CA GLU A 43 -6.95 2.87 35.76
C GLU A 43 -5.45 2.71 36.00
N SER A 44 -4.74 2.16 35.02
CA SER A 44 -3.29 2.12 35.02
C SER A 44 -2.73 2.13 33.62
N ILE A 45 -1.51 2.66 33.50
CA ILE A 45 -0.77 2.76 32.25
C ILE A 45 0.62 2.16 32.50
N GLN A 46 1.03 1.22 31.67
CA GLN A 46 2.34 0.59 31.74
C GLN A 46 3.08 0.79 30.42
N GLU A 47 4.27 1.38 30.47
CA GLU A 47 5.11 1.53 29.29
C GLU A 47 5.99 0.31 29.05
N HIS A 48 5.97 -0.18 27.81
CA HIS A 48 6.90 -1.20 27.31
C HIS A 48 7.83 -0.59 26.26
N LYS A 49 8.73 -1.40 25.67
CA LYS A 49 9.73 -0.92 24.70
C LYS A 49 9.09 -0.21 23.49
N ASN A 50 8.04 -0.81 22.91
CA ASN A 50 7.40 -0.34 21.68
C ASN A 50 5.90 -0.03 21.85
N SER A 51 5.34 -0.29 23.02
CA SER A 51 3.91 -0.17 23.28
C SER A 51 3.61 0.43 24.65
N VAL A 52 2.38 0.90 24.83
CA VAL A 52 1.79 1.35 26.07
C VAL A 52 0.59 0.45 26.35
N LEU A 53 0.58 -0.19 27.51
CA LEU A 53 -0.55 -0.98 27.99
C LEU A 53 -1.46 -0.06 28.82
N ILE A 54 -2.71 0.07 28.39
CA ILE A 54 -3.78 0.76 29.09
C ILE A 54 -4.69 -0.28 29.73
N ILE A 55 -4.93 -0.14 31.04
CA ILE A 55 -5.89 -0.98 31.78
C ILE A 55 -7.12 -0.15 32.12
N GLN A 56 -8.30 -0.65 31.76
CA GLN A 56 -9.59 -0.01 32.00
C GLN A 56 -10.65 -1.08 32.26
N GLU A 57 -11.37 -0.99 33.39
CA GLU A 57 -12.42 -1.92 33.78
C GLU A 57 -11.96 -3.39 33.78
N GLY A 58 -10.70 -3.63 34.16
CA GLY A 58 -10.06 -4.95 34.13
C GLY A 58 -9.64 -5.45 32.74
N LEU A 59 -9.97 -4.73 31.66
CA LEU A 59 -9.52 -5.02 30.31
C LEU A 59 -8.14 -4.41 30.03
N LYS A 60 -7.39 -5.04 29.12
CA LYS A 60 -6.01 -4.67 28.76
C LYS A 60 -5.94 -4.33 27.29
N PHE A 61 -5.48 -3.12 26.98
CA PHE A 61 -5.36 -2.61 25.61
C PHE A 61 -3.94 -2.16 25.32
N TYR A 62 -3.33 -2.70 24.27
CA TYR A 62 -1.98 -2.33 23.86
C TYR A 62 -2.03 -1.31 22.72
N PHE A 63 -1.41 -0.16 22.95
CA PHE A 63 -1.24 0.88 21.95
C PHE A 63 0.22 0.96 21.51
N PRO A 64 0.51 1.11 20.20
CA PRO A 64 1.85 1.48 19.75
C PRO A 64 2.28 2.81 20.38
N LYS A 65 3.53 2.89 20.86
CA LYS A 65 4.05 4.12 21.49
C LYS A 65 3.95 5.36 20.58
N SER A 66 4.10 5.17 19.27
CA SER A 66 3.98 6.24 18.28
C SER A 66 2.58 6.84 18.15
N LEU A 67 1.57 6.20 18.73
CA LEU A 67 0.16 6.62 18.66
C LEU A 67 -0.39 7.10 20.01
N VAL A 68 0.47 7.18 21.04
CA VAL A 68 0.15 7.75 22.35
C VAL A 68 0.92 9.07 22.48
N PHE A 69 0.20 10.19 22.49
CA PHE A 69 0.80 11.52 22.35
C PHE A 69 1.08 12.21 23.69
N GLU A 70 0.27 11.95 24.71
CA GLU A 70 0.45 12.46 26.06
C GLU A 70 -0.12 11.49 27.07
N THR A 71 0.65 11.17 28.11
CA THR A 71 0.23 10.32 29.23
C THR A 71 -0.03 11.19 30.45
N LEU A 72 -1.23 11.07 31.01
CA LEU A 72 -1.69 11.75 32.22
C LEU A 72 -1.92 10.72 33.35
N PRO A 73 -2.01 11.16 34.63
CA PRO A 73 -2.24 10.24 35.74
C PRO A 73 -3.54 9.42 35.63
N ASN A 74 -4.54 9.92 34.91
CA ASN A 74 -5.88 9.34 34.79
C ASN A 74 -6.19 8.80 33.37
N GLY A 75 -5.22 8.76 32.46
CA GLY A 75 -5.45 8.37 31.08
C GLY A 75 -4.39 8.89 30.11
N CYS A 76 -4.63 8.80 28.82
CA CYS A 76 -3.71 9.31 27.81
C CYS A 76 -4.44 9.76 26.53
N PHE A 77 -3.80 10.64 25.76
CA PHE A 77 -4.25 11.00 24.43
C PHE A 77 -3.69 10.03 23.40
N VAL A 78 -4.59 9.38 22.64
CA VAL A 78 -4.23 8.45 21.57
C VAL A 78 -4.80 8.91 20.23
N ALA A 79 -4.19 8.49 19.13
CA ALA A 79 -4.69 8.79 17.78
C ALA A 79 -6.13 8.28 17.59
N GLU A 80 -7.03 9.13 17.13
CA GLU A 80 -8.47 8.84 17.04
C GLU A 80 -8.77 7.71 16.06
N PHE A 81 -8.12 7.69 14.89
CA PHE A 81 -8.39 6.73 13.82
C PHE A 81 -8.21 5.26 14.27
N ILE A 82 -7.31 5.02 15.24
CA ILE A 82 -7.05 3.66 15.74
C ILE A 82 -8.25 3.11 16.52
N LEU A 83 -9.05 4.00 17.12
CA LEU A 83 -10.21 3.65 17.94
C LEU A 83 -11.42 3.27 17.09
N SER A 84 -11.58 3.92 15.93
CA SER A 84 -12.73 3.69 15.04
C SER A 84 -12.59 2.48 14.12
N GLU A 85 -11.36 2.08 13.79
CA GLU A 85 -11.11 1.10 12.73
C GLU A 85 -10.74 -0.31 13.23
N SER A 86 -10.36 -0.46 14.50
CA SER A 86 -9.84 -1.74 15.01
C SER A 86 -10.82 -2.49 15.91
N SER A 87 -11.00 -3.79 15.65
CA SER A 87 -11.71 -4.72 16.54
C SER A 87 -11.02 -4.90 17.90
N ASP A 88 -9.73 -4.57 18.00
CA ASP A 88 -8.88 -4.83 19.18
C ASP A 88 -9.21 -3.90 20.35
N PHE A 89 -9.88 -2.77 20.08
CA PHE A 89 -10.32 -1.80 21.10
C PHE A 89 -11.80 -1.94 21.46
N LYS A 90 -12.43 -3.06 21.10
CA LYS A 90 -13.83 -3.32 21.47
C LYS A 90 -13.98 -3.31 22.99
N GLY A 91 -14.83 -2.41 23.49
CA GLY A 91 -15.09 -2.25 24.92
C GLY A 91 -14.20 -1.23 25.63
N LEU A 92 -13.18 -0.68 24.95
CA LEU A 92 -12.45 0.49 25.43
C LEU A 92 -13.39 1.70 25.45
N LYS A 93 -13.34 2.51 26.50
CA LYS A 93 -14.08 3.78 26.55
C LYS A 93 -13.12 4.94 26.39
N TRP A 94 -13.49 5.88 25.55
CA TRP A 94 -12.76 7.13 25.31
C TRP A 94 -13.71 8.33 25.38
N SER A 95 -13.15 9.51 25.57
CA SER A 95 -13.89 10.75 25.63
C SER A 95 -14.16 11.28 24.22
N GLU A 96 -15.44 11.37 23.84
CA GLU A 96 -15.84 12.04 22.59
C GLU A 96 -15.76 13.58 22.69
N SER A 97 -15.73 14.12 23.92
CA SER A 97 -15.68 15.57 24.17
C SER A 97 -14.26 16.11 24.34
N ASP A 98 -13.31 15.28 24.79
CA ASP A 98 -11.91 15.68 24.97
C ASP A 98 -11.07 15.22 23.78
N LYS A 99 -11.29 15.92 22.65
CA LYS A 99 -10.53 15.76 21.42
C LYS A 99 -9.51 16.87 21.27
N ARG A 100 -8.32 16.51 20.81
CA ARG A 100 -7.18 17.42 20.58
C ARG A 100 -6.53 17.13 19.23
N HIS A 101 -5.67 18.04 18.80
CA HIS A 101 -4.82 17.87 17.62
C HIS A 101 -3.38 17.83 18.10
N TYR A 102 -2.66 16.76 17.71
CA TYR A 102 -1.23 16.63 17.96
C TYR A 102 -0.44 17.19 16.79
N ASP A 103 0.35 18.23 17.03
CA ASP A 103 1.28 18.79 16.05
C ASP A 103 2.63 18.06 16.18
N SER A 104 2.95 17.25 15.17
CA SER A 104 4.22 16.51 15.11
C SER A 104 5.48 17.39 15.11
N GLN A 105 5.40 18.63 14.62
CA GLN A 105 6.55 19.54 14.52
C GLN A 105 6.87 20.15 15.89
N ASN A 106 5.84 20.64 16.57
CA ASN A 106 5.96 21.28 17.88
C ASN A 106 5.84 20.29 19.05
N ARG A 107 5.46 19.03 18.78
CA ARG A 107 5.25 17.94 19.75
C ARG A 107 4.32 18.33 20.90
N ASN A 108 3.23 19.01 20.57
CA ASN A 108 2.25 19.49 21.54
C ASN A 108 0.81 19.16 21.11
N LEU A 109 -0.10 19.20 22.09
CA LEU A 109 -1.53 18.98 21.90
C LEU A 109 -2.29 20.30 22.02
N THR A 110 -3.18 20.56 21.06
CA THR A 110 -4.03 21.75 21.06
C THR A 110 -5.51 21.38 20.98
N PHE A 111 -6.37 22.20 21.61
CA PHE A 111 -7.84 22.03 21.56
C PHE A 111 -8.46 22.45 20.22
N GLN A 112 -7.76 23.28 19.45
CA GLN A 112 -8.14 23.70 18.11
C GLN A 112 -7.05 23.23 17.16
N GLY A 113 -7.42 22.59 16.05
CA GLY A 113 -6.49 22.40 14.94
C GLY A 113 -5.98 23.76 14.44
N LEU A 114 -4.84 23.79 13.77
CA LEU A 114 -4.28 25.02 13.22
C LEU A 114 -5.32 25.71 12.31
N LYS A 115 -5.90 26.82 12.77
CA LYS A 115 -6.90 27.60 12.02
C LYS A 115 -6.31 28.07 10.68
N ASN A 116 -6.86 27.58 9.57
CA ASN A 116 -6.66 28.22 8.26
C ASN A 116 -7.78 29.21 7.96
N ARG A 117 -7.41 30.37 7.40
CA ARG A 117 -8.31 31.37 6.83
C ARG A 117 -8.78 30.84 5.47
N GLY A 118 -10.04 30.47 5.38
CA GLY A 118 -10.61 29.73 4.26
C GLY A 118 -10.47 30.40 2.90
N ILE A 119 -10.27 29.56 1.89
CA ILE A 119 -10.51 29.87 0.47
C ILE A 119 -11.61 28.90 0.02
N GLN A 120 -12.69 29.45 -0.58
CA GLN A 120 -13.84 28.67 -1.03
C GLN A 120 -13.48 27.58 -2.05
N VAL A 121 -14.01 26.38 -1.82
CA VAL A 121 -13.76 25.15 -2.58
C VAL A 121 -14.75 25.02 -3.75
N GLN A 122 -14.26 24.72 -4.95
CA GLN A 122 -15.10 24.20 -6.05
C GLN A 122 -15.30 22.69 -5.85
N GLN A 123 -16.55 22.23 -5.89
CA GLN A 123 -16.93 20.82 -5.69
C GLN A 123 -16.22 19.88 -6.69
N ASN A 124 -15.36 18.98 -6.19
CA ASN A 124 -14.75 17.93 -7.01
C ASN A 124 -15.75 16.80 -7.29
N LYS A 125 -15.85 16.42 -8.56
CA LYS A 125 -16.65 15.30 -9.07
C LYS A 125 -16.07 13.98 -8.54
N VAL A 126 -16.89 13.15 -7.90
CA VAL A 126 -16.52 11.77 -7.51
C VAL A 126 -16.21 10.99 -8.79
N LEU A 127 -14.96 10.57 -8.97
CA LEU A 127 -14.51 9.80 -10.13
C LEU A 127 -14.72 8.30 -9.90
N GLU A 128 -15.26 7.61 -10.90
CA GLU A 128 -15.44 6.16 -10.91
C GLU A 128 -14.09 5.47 -11.15
N LEU A 129 -13.63 4.63 -10.21
CA LEU A 129 -12.40 3.85 -10.35
C LEU A 129 -12.49 2.89 -11.54
N VAL A 130 -11.40 2.78 -12.32
CA VAL A 130 -11.33 1.86 -13.46
C VAL A 130 -10.24 0.81 -13.22
N TYR A 131 -10.65 -0.45 -13.05
CA TYR A 131 -9.75 -1.57 -12.81
C TYR A 131 -9.28 -2.25 -14.09
N PHE A 132 -8.13 -2.92 -14.00
CA PHE A 132 -7.68 -3.85 -15.02
C PHE A 132 -8.62 -5.08 -15.02
N PRO A 133 -9.15 -5.53 -16.17
CA PRO A 133 -10.09 -6.64 -16.19
C PRO A 133 -9.46 -7.95 -15.70
N ILE A 134 -10.09 -8.57 -14.69
CA ILE A 134 -9.58 -9.80 -14.07
C ILE A 134 -9.42 -10.93 -15.10
N GLN A 135 -10.34 -11.08 -16.06
CA GLN A 135 -10.26 -12.13 -17.07
C GLN A 135 -9.05 -11.95 -18.01
N VAL A 136 -8.63 -10.70 -18.24
CA VAL A 136 -7.42 -10.42 -19.04
C VAL A 136 -6.17 -10.78 -18.23
N PHE A 137 -6.19 -10.55 -16.92
CA PHE A 137 -5.10 -10.94 -16.03
C PHE A 137 -5.00 -12.46 -15.89
N GLU A 138 -6.12 -13.17 -15.67
CA GLU A 138 -6.17 -14.64 -15.55
C GLU A 138 -5.57 -15.34 -16.77
N ASN A 139 -5.63 -14.72 -17.95
CA ASN A 139 -4.99 -15.22 -19.15
C ASN A 139 -3.46 -15.33 -19.06
N THR A 140 -2.82 -14.65 -18.11
CA THR A 140 -1.37 -14.77 -17.87
C THR A 140 -1.02 -15.93 -16.92
N LEU A 141 -1.97 -16.51 -16.19
CA LEU A 141 -1.74 -17.57 -15.19
C LEU A 141 -1.48 -18.94 -15.86
N LYS A 142 -0.47 -19.00 -16.74
CA LYS A 142 -0.07 -20.17 -17.52
C LYS A 142 1.33 -20.02 -18.06
N GLY A 143 1.83 -21.05 -18.75
CA GLY A 143 3.10 -20.98 -19.49
C GLY A 143 4.33 -20.85 -18.60
N TYR A 144 4.30 -21.41 -17.39
CA TYR A 144 5.39 -21.27 -16.41
C TYR A 144 6.72 -21.89 -16.86
N SER A 145 6.70 -22.85 -17.78
CA SER A 145 7.91 -23.43 -18.38
C SER A 145 8.74 -22.45 -19.21
N GLN A 146 8.12 -21.40 -19.77
CA GLN A 146 8.81 -20.33 -20.50
C GLN A 146 9.06 -19.08 -19.64
N ASN A 147 8.61 -19.07 -18.38
CA ASN A 147 8.76 -17.92 -17.49
C ASN A 147 10.17 -17.90 -16.89
N THR A 148 11.04 -16.99 -17.37
CA THR A 148 12.45 -16.98 -16.98
C THR A 148 12.64 -16.80 -15.48
N PHE A 149 11.82 -15.98 -14.81
CA PHE A 149 11.93 -15.77 -13.36
C PHE A 149 11.64 -17.06 -12.59
N ILE A 150 10.56 -17.76 -12.94
CA ILE A 150 10.18 -19.03 -12.31
C ILE A 150 11.25 -20.10 -12.60
N GLN A 151 11.74 -20.19 -13.83
CA GLN A 151 12.81 -21.12 -14.18
C GLN A 151 14.11 -20.83 -13.41
N ASN A 152 14.42 -19.56 -13.14
CA ASN A 152 15.58 -19.19 -12.33
C ASN A 152 15.42 -19.59 -10.86
N LEU A 153 14.20 -19.45 -10.28
CA LEU A 153 13.91 -19.89 -8.91
C LEU A 153 14.11 -21.41 -8.75
N LEU A 154 13.74 -22.18 -9.77
CA LEU A 154 13.83 -23.63 -9.77
C LEU A 154 15.23 -24.18 -10.04
N ASN A 155 16.05 -23.47 -10.84
CA ASN A 155 17.25 -24.10 -11.41
C ASN A 155 18.55 -23.28 -11.33
N THR A 156 18.49 -21.95 -11.27
CA THR A 156 19.68 -21.14 -11.61
C THR A 156 20.29 -20.39 -10.42
N ILE A 157 19.50 -20.05 -9.42
CA ILE A 157 20.02 -19.35 -8.24
C ILE A 157 20.89 -20.27 -7.38
N SER A 158 21.78 -19.71 -6.55
CA SER A 158 22.75 -20.47 -5.74
C SER A 158 22.12 -21.52 -4.82
N PHE A 159 20.88 -21.28 -4.38
CA PHE A 159 20.07 -22.20 -3.59
C PHE A 159 18.68 -22.29 -4.25
N PRO A 160 18.49 -23.19 -5.22
CA PRO A 160 17.21 -23.35 -5.90
C PRO A 160 16.13 -23.85 -4.94
N PHE A 161 14.89 -23.43 -5.17
CA PHE A 161 13.73 -23.83 -4.38
C PHE A 161 13.10 -25.11 -4.91
N SER A 162 12.38 -25.82 -4.05
CA SER A 162 11.62 -27.00 -4.46
C SER A 162 10.49 -26.60 -5.43
N PRO A 163 10.08 -27.49 -6.35
CA PRO A 163 8.90 -27.27 -7.17
C PRO A 163 7.66 -26.92 -6.35
N GLU A 164 7.48 -27.57 -5.19
CA GLU A 164 6.35 -27.39 -4.29
C GLU A 164 6.31 -25.98 -3.68
N ASP A 165 7.46 -25.43 -3.27
CA ASP A 165 7.53 -24.05 -2.72
C ASP A 165 7.25 -23.01 -3.80
N VAL A 166 7.77 -23.23 -5.01
CA VAL A 166 7.57 -22.32 -6.14
C VAL A 166 6.11 -22.35 -6.59
N GLU A 167 5.47 -23.52 -6.62
CA GLU A 167 4.04 -23.65 -6.93
C GLU A 167 3.18 -22.90 -5.90
N GLN A 168 3.46 -23.09 -4.61
CA GLN A 168 2.76 -22.36 -3.54
C GLN A 168 2.88 -20.85 -3.70
N ILE A 169 4.07 -20.34 -4.03
CA ILE A 169 4.29 -18.91 -4.25
C ILE A 169 3.57 -18.38 -5.49
N ILE A 170 3.57 -19.15 -6.58
CA ILE A 170 2.83 -18.80 -7.80
C ILE A 170 1.34 -18.65 -7.45
N SER A 171 0.77 -19.59 -6.70
CA SER A 171 -0.63 -19.57 -6.27
C SER A 171 -0.93 -18.47 -5.26
N LEU A 172 -0.02 -18.21 -4.31
CA LEU A 172 -0.21 -17.22 -3.24
C LEU A 172 -0.24 -15.79 -3.80
N TYR A 173 0.69 -15.46 -4.70
CA TYR A 173 0.83 -14.11 -5.27
C TYR A 173 0.23 -13.96 -6.68
N TYR A 174 -0.38 -15.01 -7.21
CA TYR A 174 -0.93 -15.08 -8.58
C TYR A 174 0.09 -14.66 -9.65
N LEU A 175 1.29 -15.23 -9.57
CA LEU A 175 2.32 -14.98 -10.59
C LEU A 175 1.87 -15.54 -11.94
N GLY A 176 2.07 -14.75 -12.99
CA GLY A 176 1.72 -15.13 -14.36
C GLY A 176 2.89 -14.96 -15.32
N THR A 177 2.65 -15.25 -16.60
CA THR A 177 3.63 -15.21 -17.67
C THR A 177 3.07 -14.48 -18.89
N VAL A 178 3.88 -13.60 -19.46
CA VAL A 178 3.63 -13.10 -20.82
C VAL A 178 4.03 -14.20 -21.81
N THR A 179 3.04 -14.80 -22.49
CA THR A 179 3.27 -16.00 -23.32
C THR A 179 3.56 -15.69 -24.79
N LYS A 180 3.37 -14.44 -25.24
CA LYS A 180 3.51 -14.02 -26.63
C LYS A 180 4.00 -12.57 -26.73
N GLY A 181 4.58 -12.22 -27.88
CA GLY A 181 5.02 -10.86 -28.18
C GLY A 181 6.42 -10.54 -27.64
N TYR A 182 6.82 -9.27 -27.72
CA TYR A 182 8.20 -8.83 -27.43
C TYR A 182 8.66 -9.01 -25.97
N ARG A 183 7.73 -9.29 -25.04
CA ARG A 183 8.01 -9.63 -23.63
C ARG A 183 7.77 -11.11 -23.31
N GLN A 184 7.79 -12.00 -24.31
CA GLN A 184 7.59 -13.42 -24.07
C GLN A 184 8.56 -13.96 -23.01
N GLY A 185 8.02 -14.74 -22.07
CA GLY A 185 8.76 -15.31 -20.94
C GLY A 185 8.96 -14.37 -19.75
N ALA A 186 8.51 -13.11 -19.82
CA ALA A 186 8.46 -12.22 -18.67
C ALA A 186 7.43 -12.69 -17.63
N VAL A 187 7.73 -12.45 -16.35
CA VAL A 187 6.78 -12.67 -15.25
C VAL A 187 5.84 -11.49 -15.10
N THR A 188 4.60 -11.76 -14.69
CA THR A 188 3.62 -10.75 -14.34
C THR A 188 3.38 -10.72 -12.82
N PHE A 189 3.47 -9.53 -12.22
CA PHE A 189 3.19 -9.27 -10.80
C PHE A 189 1.89 -8.45 -10.69
N PRO A 190 0.76 -9.06 -10.28
CA PRO A 190 -0.51 -8.34 -10.16
C PRO A 190 -0.62 -7.56 -8.85
N TYR A 191 -1.19 -6.37 -8.92
CA TYR A 191 -1.49 -5.50 -7.78
C TYR A 191 -3.00 -5.60 -7.56
N ILE A 192 -3.38 -6.37 -6.53
CA ILE A 192 -4.76 -6.79 -6.26
C ILE A 192 -5.13 -6.32 -4.86
N ASP A 193 -6.24 -5.58 -4.75
CA ASP A 193 -6.72 -5.10 -3.46
C ASP A 193 -7.45 -6.19 -2.65
N LYS A 194 -7.85 -5.85 -1.43
CA LYS A 194 -8.60 -6.73 -0.51
C LYS A 194 -9.96 -7.18 -1.07
N ASN A 195 -10.53 -6.42 -2.01
CA ASN A 195 -11.80 -6.70 -2.69
C ASN A 195 -11.62 -7.51 -3.98
N ARG A 196 -10.39 -7.97 -4.28
CA ARG A 196 -10.03 -8.77 -5.46
C ARG A 196 -10.08 -7.98 -6.78
N ASN A 197 -10.06 -6.64 -6.72
CA ASN A 197 -9.92 -5.83 -7.93
C ASN A 197 -8.45 -5.76 -8.34
N VAL A 198 -8.17 -5.92 -9.63
CA VAL A 198 -6.83 -5.79 -10.19
C VAL A 198 -6.62 -4.33 -10.58
N HIS A 199 -5.73 -3.63 -9.88
CA HIS A 199 -5.43 -2.23 -10.17
C HIS A 199 -4.41 -2.10 -11.29
N ALA A 200 -3.37 -2.94 -11.27
CA ALA A 200 -2.35 -2.98 -12.30
C ALA A 200 -1.69 -4.35 -12.36
N VAL A 201 -1.03 -4.63 -13.49
CA VAL A 201 -0.19 -5.82 -13.64
C VAL A 201 1.17 -5.39 -14.16
N GLN A 202 2.19 -5.45 -13.31
CA GLN A 202 3.57 -5.18 -13.70
C GLN A 202 4.13 -6.36 -14.48
N VAL A 203 4.89 -6.08 -15.54
CA VAL A 203 5.62 -7.08 -16.32
C VAL A 203 7.11 -6.87 -16.07
N LYS A 204 7.83 -7.95 -15.74
CA LYS A 204 9.27 -7.88 -15.50
C LYS A 204 10.01 -9.00 -16.22
N GLN A 205 11.01 -8.60 -17.02
CA GLN A 205 11.87 -9.50 -17.77
C GLN A 205 13.16 -9.74 -17.00
N PHE A 206 13.60 -11.00 -16.96
CA PHE A 206 14.85 -11.40 -16.35
C PHE A 206 15.74 -12.12 -17.37
N ASP A 207 17.05 -12.01 -17.19
CA ASP A 207 18.02 -12.92 -17.82
C ASP A 207 18.16 -14.23 -17.02
N LYS A 208 19.02 -15.13 -17.49
CA LYS A 208 19.29 -16.41 -16.80
C LYS A 208 20.02 -16.24 -15.46
N CYS A 209 20.75 -15.13 -15.27
CA CYS A 209 21.39 -14.80 -14.00
C CYS A 209 20.42 -14.12 -13.02
N ASN A 210 19.13 -14.09 -13.36
CA ASN A 210 18.06 -13.47 -12.59
C ASN A 210 18.21 -11.95 -12.39
N HIS A 211 18.95 -11.28 -13.27
CA HIS A 211 19.00 -9.82 -13.34
C HIS A 211 17.85 -9.27 -14.15
N THR A 212 17.33 -8.11 -13.75
CA THR A 212 16.24 -7.45 -14.48
C THR A 212 16.79 -6.88 -15.79
N THR A 213 16.21 -7.27 -16.91
CA THR A 213 16.56 -6.76 -18.25
C THR A 213 15.48 -5.84 -18.83
N GLY A 214 14.30 -5.80 -18.21
CA GLY A 214 13.27 -4.85 -18.59
C GLY A 214 12.07 -4.86 -17.65
N THR A 215 11.41 -3.71 -17.59
CA THR A 215 10.19 -3.50 -16.80
C THR A 215 9.14 -2.86 -17.72
N ASP A 216 7.89 -3.29 -17.60
CA ASP A 216 6.76 -2.77 -18.36
C ASP A 216 5.45 -2.93 -17.55
N LYS A 217 4.33 -2.53 -18.15
CA LYS A 217 2.99 -2.86 -17.63
C LYS A 217 2.21 -3.69 -18.65
N LEU A 218 1.35 -4.59 -18.18
CA LEU A 218 0.66 -5.53 -19.07
C LEU A 218 -0.25 -4.81 -20.08
N ASP A 219 -0.90 -3.71 -19.68
CA ASP A 219 -1.70 -2.87 -20.58
C ASP A 219 -0.87 -2.33 -21.75
N ARG A 220 0.37 -1.89 -21.50
CA ARG A 220 1.30 -1.42 -22.54
C ARG A 220 1.77 -2.55 -23.45
N VAL A 221 2.07 -3.72 -22.87
CA VAL A 221 2.43 -4.91 -23.65
C VAL A 221 1.28 -5.30 -24.59
N ILE A 222 0.04 -5.31 -24.10
CA ILE A 222 -1.16 -5.59 -24.91
C ILE A 222 -1.36 -4.52 -25.98
N PHE A 223 -1.31 -3.24 -25.61
CA PHE A 223 -1.46 -2.11 -26.54
C PHE A 223 -0.46 -2.20 -27.69
N ASN A 224 0.83 -2.39 -27.38
CA ASN A 224 1.89 -2.49 -28.38
C ASN A 224 1.70 -3.72 -29.28
N GLY A 225 1.30 -4.86 -28.70
CA GLY A 225 1.02 -6.08 -29.46
C GLY A 225 -0.17 -5.93 -30.42
N LEU A 226 -1.25 -5.27 -30.00
CA LEU A 226 -2.40 -4.97 -30.86
C LEU A 226 -2.03 -4.00 -31.98
N LYS A 227 -1.26 -2.95 -31.66
CA LYS A 227 -0.76 -1.97 -32.64
C LYS A 227 0.12 -2.62 -33.70
N GLN A 228 1.05 -3.50 -33.30
CA GLN A 228 1.90 -4.25 -34.25
C GLN A 228 1.08 -5.18 -35.17
N GLN A 229 -0.04 -5.71 -34.69
CA GLN A 229 -0.94 -6.58 -35.46
C GLN A 229 -2.00 -5.82 -36.24
N ASN A 230 -2.00 -4.48 -36.23
CA ASN A 230 -3.06 -3.64 -36.81
C ASN A 230 -4.47 -4.01 -36.32
N LYS A 231 -4.61 -4.41 -35.06
CA LYS A 231 -5.90 -4.73 -34.44
C LYS A 231 -6.48 -3.52 -33.71
N PRO A 232 -7.83 -3.36 -33.71
CA PRO A 232 -8.48 -2.30 -32.94
C PRO A 232 -8.24 -2.48 -31.44
N LEU A 233 -8.14 -1.37 -30.72
CA LEU A 233 -8.03 -1.38 -29.27
C LEU A 233 -9.40 -1.70 -28.64
N PRO A 234 -9.47 -2.64 -27.68
CA PRO A 234 -10.71 -2.89 -26.97
C PRO A 234 -11.07 -1.70 -26.08
N GLU A 235 -12.36 -1.49 -25.86
CA GLU A 235 -12.89 -0.35 -25.10
C GLU A 235 -12.30 -0.27 -23.68
N TRP A 236 -12.22 -1.40 -22.98
CA TRP A 236 -11.67 -1.47 -21.62
C TRP A 236 -10.24 -0.91 -21.54
N LEU A 237 -9.40 -1.19 -22.55
CA LEU A 237 -7.99 -0.78 -22.54
C LEU A 237 -7.88 0.73 -22.74
N THR A 238 -8.73 1.30 -23.60
CA THR A 238 -8.82 2.75 -23.78
C THR A 238 -9.33 3.44 -22.51
N LYS A 239 -10.40 2.93 -21.89
CA LYS A 239 -10.96 3.47 -20.63
C LYS A 239 -9.92 3.42 -19.51
N TYR A 240 -9.27 2.27 -19.33
CA TYR A 240 -8.23 2.06 -18.33
C TYR A 240 -7.02 2.97 -18.56
N MET A 241 -6.49 3.03 -19.79
CA MET A 241 -5.35 3.91 -20.11
C MET A 241 -5.64 5.39 -19.87
N ASN A 242 -6.86 5.85 -20.16
CA ASN A 242 -7.27 7.23 -19.90
C ASN A 242 -7.37 7.50 -18.40
N TYR A 243 -7.96 6.58 -17.64
CA TYR A 243 -8.05 6.67 -16.18
C TYR A 243 -6.67 6.86 -15.54
N GLY A 244 -5.70 5.97 -15.78
CA GLY A 244 -4.42 6.11 -15.09
C GLY A 244 -3.47 7.16 -15.66
N LYS A 245 -3.80 7.85 -16.77
CA LYS A 245 -3.16 9.13 -17.13
C LYS A 245 -3.60 10.27 -16.20
N GLN A 246 -4.81 10.20 -15.67
CA GLN A 246 -5.39 11.22 -14.80
C GLN A 246 -5.09 10.89 -13.33
N GLU A 247 -5.28 9.64 -12.93
CA GLU A 247 -5.33 9.22 -11.52
C GLU A 247 -4.18 8.30 -11.08
N GLY A 248 -3.40 7.74 -12.01
CA GLY A 248 -2.43 6.68 -11.72
C GLY A 248 -3.07 5.28 -11.57
N PHE A 249 -2.23 4.24 -11.46
CA PHE A 249 -2.66 2.83 -11.48
C PHE A 249 -2.23 1.98 -10.27
N PHE A 250 -1.30 2.48 -9.44
CA PHE A 250 -0.73 1.73 -8.32
C PHE A 250 -1.09 2.42 -7.00
N ASN A 251 -2.37 2.37 -6.67
CA ASN A 251 -2.94 2.78 -5.40
C ASN A 251 -3.15 1.57 -4.45
N CYS A 252 -2.58 0.40 -4.79
CA CYS A 252 -2.58 -0.79 -3.95
C CYS A 252 -1.19 -1.46 -3.92
N LEU A 253 -0.93 -2.25 -2.88
CA LEU A 253 0.35 -2.94 -2.70
C LEU A 253 0.37 -4.27 -3.47
N PHE A 254 1.55 -4.68 -3.94
CA PHE A 254 1.73 -6.08 -4.36
C PHE A 254 1.57 -6.99 -3.14
N GLY A 255 0.67 -7.97 -3.24
CA GLY A 255 0.30 -8.87 -2.14
C GLY A 255 -0.81 -8.35 -1.22
N GLU A 256 -1.39 -7.17 -1.46
CA GLU A 256 -2.41 -6.59 -0.56
C GLU A 256 -3.62 -7.51 -0.37
N HIS A 257 -3.98 -8.28 -1.40
CA HIS A 257 -5.04 -9.29 -1.36
C HIS A 257 -4.84 -10.36 -0.28
N LEU A 258 -3.62 -10.51 0.26
CA LEU A 258 -3.29 -11.47 1.31
C LEU A 258 -3.68 -10.97 2.71
N LEU A 259 -3.79 -9.65 2.91
CA LEU A 259 -4.07 -9.04 4.22
C LEU A 259 -5.42 -9.44 4.80
N SER A 260 -6.41 -9.76 3.95
CA SER A 260 -7.72 -10.20 4.41
C SER A 260 -7.72 -11.63 4.95
N LYS A 261 -6.80 -12.48 4.47
CA LYS A 261 -6.66 -13.90 4.83
C LYS A 261 -5.71 -14.09 6.01
N TYR A 262 -4.56 -13.41 6.02
CA TYR A 262 -3.48 -13.61 6.97
C TYR A 262 -3.37 -12.42 7.95
N LYS A 263 -4.42 -12.21 8.74
CA LYS A 263 -4.59 -11.01 9.59
C LYS A 263 -3.63 -10.93 10.78
N GLN A 264 -3.08 -12.07 11.20
CA GLN A 264 -2.22 -12.17 12.40
C GLN A 264 -0.73 -12.08 12.07
N ASN A 265 -0.37 -12.32 10.79
CA ASN A 265 1.01 -12.29 10.34
C ASN A 265 1.59 -10.87 10.39
N PRO A 266 2.79 -10.66 10.95
CA PRO A 266 3.47 -9.39 10.85
C PRO A 266 3.80 -9.05 9.39
N VAL A 267 3.56 -7.80 8.98
CA VAL A 267 3.77 -7.37 7.59
C VAL A 267 5.20 -6.88 7.38
N ALA A 268 5.85 -7.41 6.34
CA ALA A 268 7.13 -6.91 5.83
C ALA A 268 6.90 -6.14 4.52
N LEU A 269 7.24 -4.85 4.52
CA LEU A 269 7.16 -3.99 3.33
C LEU A 269 8.52 -3.87 2.66
N VAL A 270 8.57 -4.18 1.37
CA VAL A 270 9.78 -4.05 0.55
C VAL A 270 9.53 -3.22 -0.71
N GLU A 271 10.61 -2.80 -1.37
CA GLU A 271 10.51 -1.92 -2.54
C GLU A 271 9.85 -2.60 -3.76
N ALA A 272 10.16 -3.88 -4.00
CA ALA A 272 9.83 -4.55 -5.25
C ALA A 272 9.22 -5.95 -5.07
N PRO A 273 8.29 -6.37 -5.96
CA PRO A 273 7.68 -7.69 -5.90
C PRO A 273 8.68 -8.85 -5.89
N LYS A 274 9.77 -8.76 -6.66
CA LYS A 274 10.84 -9.77 -6.63
C LYS A 274 11.34 -10.01 -5.21
N THR A 275 11.59 -8.95 -4.44
CA THR A 275 12.08 -9.06 -3.06
C THR A 275 11.02 -9.66 -2.15
N ALA A 276 9.74 -9.32 -2.34
CA ALA A 276 8.64 -9.92 -1.57
C ALA A 276 8.54 -11.43 -1.81
N ILE A 277 8.70 -11.86 -3.07
CA ILE A 277 8.73 -13.28 -3.43
C ILE A 277 9.91 -14.01 -2.77
N TYR A 278 11.12 -13.44 -2.85
CA TYR A 278 12.27 -14.02 -2.17
C TYR A 278 12.11 -14.05 -0.65
N GLY A 279 11.49 -13.01 -0.08
CA GLY A 279 11.20 -12.94 1.34
C GLY A 279 10.30 -14.10 1.77
N ALA A 280 9.18 -14.30 1.08
CA ALA A 280 8.26 -15.39 1.38
C ALA A 280 8.91 -16.78 1.21
N LEU A 281 9.77 -16.95 0.20
CA LEU A 281 10.47 -18.22 -0.03
C LEU A 281 11.54 -18.52 1.04
N TYR A 282 12.31 -17.52 1.49
CA TYR A 282 13.40 -17.74 2.44
C TYR A 282 12.97 -17.69 3.92
N PHE A 283 11.91 -16.95 4.24
CA PHE A 283 11.48 -16.70 5.61
C PHE A 283 10.13 -17.35 5.95
N GLY A 284 9.66 -18.26 5.10
CA GLY A 284 8.44 -19.03 5.32
C GLY A 284 7.18 -18.35 4.81
N LEU A 285 6.17 -19.19 4.57
CA LEU A 285 4.86 -18.80 4.04
C LEU A 285 3.90 -18.41 5.17
N PRO A 286 2.88 -17.57 4.90
CA PRO A 286 2.03 -16.97 5.93
C PRO A 286 1.03 -17.94 6.57
N GLU A 287 0.99 -19.22 6.18
CA GLU A 287 0.23 -20.27 6.86
C GLU A 287 0.62 -20.43 8.33
N ASP A 288 1.88 -20.14 8.67
CA ASP A 288 2.32 -19.98 10.06
C ASP A 288 2.17 -18.50 10.47
N PRO A 289 1.37 -18.19 11.51
CA PRO A 289 1.19 -16.81 11.99
C PRO A 289 2.49 -16.10 12.43
N GLU A 290 3.53 -16.85 12.79
CA GLU A 290 4.84 -16.28 13.18
C GLU A 290 5.66 -15.82 11.97
N ASN A 291 5.32 -16.28 10.76
CA ASN A 291 6.01 -15.89 9.53
C ASN A 291 5.55 -14.52 9.02
N LEU A 292 6.47 -13.83 8.34
CA LEU A 292 6.22 -12.52 7.77
C LEU A 292 5.32 -12.61 6.54
N LEU A 293 4.34 -11.69 6.45
CA LEU A 293 3.58 -11.46 5.23
C LEU A 293 4.28 -10.41 4.37
N TRP A 294 4.82 -10.83 3.22
CA TRP A 294 5.64 -9.97 2.37
C TRP A 294 4.82 -9.21 1.34
N LEU A 295 4.90 -7.88 1.38
CA LEU A 295 4.22 -6.95 0.48
C LEU A 295 5.22 -6.02 -0.20
N ALA A 296 4.89 -5.49 -1.38
CA ALA A 296 5.74 -4.49 -2.04
C ALA A 296 5.01 -3.20 -2.43
N VAL A 297 5.68 -2.06 -2.19
CA VAL A 297 5.12 -0.71 -2.37
C VAL A 297 5.23 -0.18 -3.78
N TYR A 298 6.17 -0.68 -4.58
CA TYR A 298 6.45 -0.24 -5.95
C TYR A 298 6.48 1.29 -6.15
N ASN A 299 7.67 1.87 -6.06
CA ASN A 299 7.87 3.25 -6.49
C ASN A 299 7.83 3.33 -8.02
N LEU A 300 6.79 3.97 -8.56
CA LEU A 300 6.88 4.65 -9.84
C LEU A 300 7.65 5.95 -9.62
N MET A 301 8.98 5.92 -9.75
CA MET A 301 9.69 7.14 -10.16
C MET A 301 9.45 7.39 -11.65
#